data_AF-A0A7S0YW52-F1
#
_entry.id   AF-A0A7S0YW52-F1
#
_cell.length_a   1.000
_cell.length_b   1.000
_cell.length_c   1.000
_cell.angle_alpha   90.00
_cell.angle_beta   90.00
_cell.angle_gamma   90.00
#
_symmetry.space_group_name_H-M   'P 1'
#
loop_
_entity.id
_entity.type
_entity.pdbx_description
1 polymer ?
#
loop_
_entity_poly.entity_id
_entity_poly.type
_entity_poly.pdbx_seq_one_letter_code
_entity_poly.pdbx_strand_id
1 'polypeptide(L)'
;EVSDEFYETILNAMLLRLRDKVPVVRVHAASAIARLQDPTDPEDPVTLEYLRLVASDTSKEVRKSVLANIGISTVTLPAILNRIRDVREDVRKYTYSAIHIKLDMKQLQVRQRLEVLESGLMDRS
;
A
#
# COMPACT_ATOMS: atom_id res chain seq x y z
N GLU A 1 21.34 17.19 -1.21
CA GLU A 1 21.31 15.90 -0.49
C GLU A 1 20.78 16.12 0.91
N VAL A 2 20.21 15.07 1.50
CA VAL A 2 19.74 15.04 2.89
C VAL A 2 20.82 14.30 3.70
N SER A 3 21.12 14.74 4.92
CA SER A 3 22.07 14.02 5.78
C SER A 3 21.47 12.69 6.27
N ASP A 4 22.31 11.68 6.43
CA ASP A 4 21.89 10.37 6.93
C ASP A 4 21.21 10.47 8.31
N GLU A 5 21.71 11.34 9.19
CA GLU A 5 21.08 11.59 10.50
C GLU A 5 19.66 12.14 10.38
N PHE A 6 19.42 13.08 9.45
CA PHE A 6 18.10 13.64 9.23
C PHE A 6 17.16 12.62 8.58
N TYR A 7 17.69 11.80 7.66
CA TYR A 7 16.97 10.68 7.07
C TYR A 7 16.49 9.71 8.15
N GLU A 8 17.40 9.23 8.99
CA GLU A 8 17.10 8.31 10.10
C GLU A 8 16.10 8.91 11.09
N THR A 9 16.23 10.20 11.38
CA THR A 9 15.31 10.89 12.28
C THR A 9 13.88 10.88 11.73
N ILE A 10 13.69 11.21 10.45
CA ILE A 10 12.37 11.19 9.80
C ILE A 10 11.82 9.77 9.74
N LEU A 11 12.64 8.82 9.30
CA LEU A 11 12.25 7.43 9.16
C LEU A 11 11.71 6.88 10.49
N ASN A 12 12.49 6.99 11.57
CA ASN A 12 12.12 6.49 12.88
C ASN A 12 10.88 7.21 13.45
N ALA A 13 10.82 8.54 13.32
CA ALA A 13 9.68 9.31 13.80
C ALA A 13 8.37 8.91 13.10
N MET A 14 8.40 8.70 11.79
CA MET A 14 7.21 8.37 11.03
C MET A 14 6.83 6.89 11.14
N LEU A 15 7.78 5.96 11.23
CA LEU A 15 7.49 4.55 11.55
C LEU A 15 6.71 4.43 12.87
N LEU A 16 7.08 5.23 13.89
CA LEU A 16 6.31 5.30 15.14
C LEU A 16 4.88 5.84 14.90
N ARG A 17 4.72 6.85 14.04
CA ARG A 17 3.42 7.46 13.73
C ARG A 17 2.52 6.58 12.85
N LEU A 18 3.05 5.60 12.12
CA LEU A 18 2.25 4.57 11.44
C LEU A 18 1.47 3.67 12.40
N ARG A 19 1.81 3.68 13.70
CA ARG A 19 1.11 2.93 14.75
C ARG A 19 0.31 3.85 15.69
N ASP A 20 0.09 5.10 15.29
CA ASP A 20 -0.66 6.06 16.08
C ASP A 20 -2.11 5.60 16.30
N LYS A 21 -2.72 5.99 17.43
CA LYS A 21 -4.11 5.67 17.74
C LYS A 21 -5.07 6.38 16.77
N VAL A 22 -4.70 7.59 16.32
CA VAL A 22 -5.56 8.42 15.48
C VAL A 22 -5.33 8.06 13.99
N PRO A 23 -6.38 7.63 13.25
CA PRO A 23 -6.21 7.21 11.86
C PRO A 23 -5.61 8.28 10.93
N VAL A 24 -5.98 9.55 11.12
CA VAL A 24 -5.48 10.64 10.26
C VAL A 24 -3.97 10.84 10.40
N VAL A 25 -3.42 10.60 11.60
CA VAL A 25 -1.97 10.65 11.83
C VAL A 25 -1.27 9.54 11.05
N ARG A 26 -1.84 8.33 11.06
CA ARG A 26 -1.32 7.20 10.27
C ARG A 26 -1.37 7.48 8.76
N VAL A 27 -2.45 8.09 8.27
CA VAL A 27 -2.58 8.51 6.85
C VAL A 27 -1.45 9.45 6.45
N HIS A 28 -1.18 10.47 7.26
CA HIS A 28 -0.11 11.44 6.98
C HIS A 28 1.28 10.82 7.10
N ALA A 29 1.52 9.98 8.10
CA ALA A 29 2.78 9.25 8.25
C ALA A 29 3.06 8.36 7.02
N ALA A 30 2.06 7.63 6.53
CA ALA A 30 2.18 6.82 5.32
C ALA A 30 2.41 7.66 4.05
N SER A 31 1.99 8.92 4.01
CA SER A 31 2.33 9.80 2.88
C SER A 31 3.75 10.37 3.02
N ALA A 32 4.19 10.69 4.25
CA ALA A 32 5.47 11.34 4.52
C ALA A 32 6.68 10.45 4.18
N ILE A 33 6.59 9.14 4.44
CA ILE A 33 7.70 8.19 4.22
C ILE A 33 7.61 7.41 2.92
N ALA A 34 6.66 7.74 2.04
CA ALA A 34 6.46 7.03 0.78
C ALA A 34 7.73 6.93 -0.08
N ARG A 35 8.64 7.91 0.03
CA ARG A 35 9.89 7.94 -0.73
C ARG A 35 11.08 7.28 -0.01
N LEU A 36 10.88 6.78 1.21
CA LEU A 36 11.92 6.17 2.04
C LEU A 36 11.82 4.63 2.08
N GLN A 37 10.84 4.05 1.39
CA GLN A 37 10.70 2.60 1.27
C GLN A 37 11.64 2.04 0.20
N ASP A 38 12.13 0.82 0.42
CA ASP A 38 12.66 -0.05 -0.63
C ASP A 38 11.72 -1.24 -0.82
N PRO A 39 10.80 -1.20 -1.80
CA PRO A 39 9.84 -2.28 -2.01
C PRO A 39 10.49 -3.58 -2.47
N THR A 40 11.74 -3.54 -2.94
CA THR A 40 12.45 -4.72 -3.44
C THR A 40 13.15 -5.50 -2.34
N ASP A 41 13.40 -4.85 -1.20
CA ASP A 41 13.92 -5.48 0.01
C ASP A 41 12.76 -6.01 0.88
N PRO A 42 12.63 -7.33 1.08
CA PRO A 42 11.60 -7.89 1.96
C PRO A 42 11.72 -7.45 3.43
N GLU A 43 12.90 -7.01 3.86
CA GLU A 43 13.18 -6.59 5.25
C GLU A 43 13.12 -5.07 5.42
N ASP A 44 12.78 -4.30 4.37
CA ASP A 44 12.63 -2.85 4.47
C ASP A 44 11.53 -2.48 5.48
N PRO A 45 11.86 -1.70 6.53
CA PRO A 45 10.93 -1.42 7.62
C PRO A 45 9.67 -0.67 7.16
N VAL A 46 9.79 0.22 6.15
CA VAL A 46 8.63 0.96 5.63
C VAL A 46 7.71 0.02 4.86
N THR A 47 8.27 -0.82 3.98
CA THR A 47 7.53 -1.81 3.21
C THR A 47 6.79 -2.80 4.12
N LEU A 48 7.46 -3.31 5.16
CA LEU A 48 6.83 -4.20 6.15
C LEU A 48 5.66 -3.53 6.88
N GLU A 49 5.81 -2.27 7.30
CA GLU A 49 4.71 -1.54 7.93
C GLU A 49 3.55 -1.25 6.96
N TYR A 50 3.84 -0.98 5.69
CA TYR A 50 2.81 -0.83 4.67
C TYR A 50 2.06 -2.12 4.43
N LEU A 51 2.74 -3.26 4.34
CA LEU A 51 2.12 -4.58 4.24
C LEU A 51 1.19 -4.85 5.42
N ARG A 52 1.64 -4.53 6.65
CA ARG A 52 0.81 -4.66 7.86
C ARG A 52 -0.43 -3.77 7.78
N LEU A 53 -0.26 -2.48 7.46
CA LEU A 53 -1.34 -1.50 7.43
C LEU A 53 -2.37 -1.81 6.33
N VAL A 54 -1.92 -2.12 5.11
CA VAL A 54 -2.83 -2.43 4.01
C VAL A 54 -3.64 -3.69 4.31
N ALA A 55 -3.05 -4.68 4.98
CA ALA A 55 -3.73 -5.92 5.33
C ALA A 55 -4.73 -5.77 6.49
N SER A 56 -4.37 -5.00 7.53
CA SER A 56 -5.02 -5.09 8.85
C SER A 56 -5.55 -3.76 9.45
N ASP A 57 -5.23 -2.59 8.88
CA ASP A 57 -5.71 -1.34 9.46
C ASP A 57 -7.24 -1.25 9.40
N THR A 58 -7.85 -0.85 10.51
CA THR A 58 -9.30 -0.73 10.65
C THR A 58 -9.88 0.43 9.83
N SER A 59 -9.09 1.48 9.59
CA SER A 59 -9.50 2.65 8.82
C SER A 59 -9.29 2.44 7.33
N LYS A 60 -10.38 2.57 6.58
CA LYS A 60 -10.37 2.52 5.10
C LYS A 60 -9.48 3.60 4.48
N GLU A 61 -9.41 4.79 5.09
CA GLU A 61 -8.58 5.89 4.58
C GLU A 61 -7.09 5.61 4.78
N VAL A 62 -6.71 4.88 5.84
CA VAL A 62 -5.32 4.43 6.02
C VAL A 62 -4.97 3.40 4.95
N ARG A 63 -5.82 2.39 4.72
CA ARG A 63 -5.58 1.39 3.67
C ARG A 63 -5.47 2.02 2.28
N LYS A 64 -6.33 3.00 1.95
CA LYS A 64 -6.23 3.77 0.71
C LYS A 64 -4.94 4.59 0.62
N SER A 65 -4.57 5.29 1.71
CA SER A 65 -3.31 6.04 1.77
C SER A 65 -2.10 5.13 1.51
N VAL A 66 -2.09 3.94 2.10
CA VAL A 66 -1.03 2.97 1.86
C VAL A 66 -1.06 2.47 0.41
N LEU A 67 -2.22 2.13 -0.15
CA LEU A 67 -2.33 1.74 -1.57
C LEU A 67 -1.84 2.84 -2.53
N ALA A 68 -2.05 4.11 -2.17
CA ALA A 68 -1.55 5.26 -2.92
C ALA A 68 -0.02 5.35 -2.89
N ASN A 69 0.60 5.02 -1.76
CA ASN A 69 2.01 5.28 -1.50
C ASN A 69 2.92 4.03 -1.63
N ILE A 70 2.41 2.82 -1.46
CA ILE A 70 3.19 1.58 -1.54
C ILE A 70 3.78 1.40 -2.93
N GLY A 71 5.08 1.11 -2.99
CA GLY A 71 5.79 0.77 -4.21
C GLY A 71 5.47 -0.66 -4.64
N ILE A 72 5.44 -0.89 -5.95
CA ILE A 72 5.12 -2.22 -6.48
C ILE A 72 6.37 -3.06 -6.62
N SER A 73 6.34 -4.26 -6.03
CA SER A 73 7.36 -5.29 -6.20
C SER A 73 6.72 -6.67 -6.15
N THR A 74 7.52 -7.71 -6.34
CA THR A 74 7.07 -9.10 -6.13
C THR A 74 6.63 -9.35 -4.69
N VAL A 75 7.18 -8.61 -3.73
CA VAL A 75 6.85 -8.69 -2.29
C VAL A 75 5.51 -8.02 -2.00
N THR A 76 5.28 -6.83 -2.55
CA THR A 76 4.08 -6.01 -2.21
C THR A 76 2.86 -6.34 -3.06
N LEU A 77 3.06 -6.80 -4.29
CA LEU A 77 1.98 -7.05 -5.25
C LEU A 77 0.87 -7.97 -4.71
N PRO A 78 1.16 -9.11 -4.04
CA PRO A 78 0.09 -9.95 -3.49
C PRO A 78 -0.80 -9.22 -2.48
N ALA A 79 -0.23 -8.39 -1.61
CA ALA A 79 -0.99 -7.63 -0.62
C ALA A 79 -1.87 -6.55 -1.28
N ILE A 80 -1.38 -5.92 -2.35
CA ILE A 80 -2.13 -4.94 -3.13
C ILE A 80 -3.30 -5.62 -3.85
N LEU A 81 -3.04 -6.74 -4.55
CA LEU A 81 -4.09 -7.49 -5.25
C LEU A 81 -5.16 -8.00 -4.27
N ASN A 82 -4.80 -8.40 -3.06
CA ASN A 82 -5.76 -8.78 -2.02
C ASN A 82 -6.73 -7.65 -1.62
N ARG A 83 -6.47 -6.38 -1.97
CA ARG A 83 -7.39 -5.26 -1.72
C ARG A 83 -8.46 -5.06 -2.79
N ILE A 84 -8.41 -5.79 -3.92
CA ILE A 84 -9.56 -5.84 -4.84
C ILE A 84 -10.80 -6.47 -4.20
N ARG A 85 -10.63 -7.18 -3.07
CA ARG A 85 -11.71 -7.77 -2.25
C ARG A 85 -11.81 -7.14 -0.86
N ASP A 86 -11.36 -5.89 -0.71
CA ASP A 86 -11.51 -5.16 0.54
C ASP A 86 -12.97 -5.06 0.99
N VAL A 87 -13.20 -5.11 2.31
CA VAL A 87 -14.53 -4.99 2.91
C VAL A 87 -15.23 -3.68 2.53
N ARG A 88 -14.47 -2.63 2.20
CA ARG A 88 -14.99 -1.33 1.78
C ARG A 88 -14.87 -1.15 0.27
N GLU A 89 -16.00 -0.86 -0.36
CA GLU A 89 -16.12 -0.61 -1.80
C GLU A 89 -15.17 0.49 -2.31
N ASP A 90 -15.01 1.58 -1.56
CA ASP A 90 -14.13 2.68 -1.94
C ASP A 90 -12.65 2.25 -2.01
N VAL A 91 -12.22 1.32 -1.16
CA VAL A 91 -10.88 0.73 -1.21
C VAL A 91 -10.77 -0.20 -2.42
N ARG A 92 -11.80 -1.02 -2.71
CA ARG A 92 -11.80 -1.90 -3.90
C ARG A 92 -11.67 -1.09 -5.18
N LYS A 93 -12.55 -0.09 -5.38
CA LYS A 93 -12.52 0.83 -6.54
C LYS A 93 -11.17 1.52 -6.67
N TYR A 94 -10.63 2.04 -5.57
CA TYR A 94 -9.32 2.66 -5.56
C TYR A 94 -8.20 1.68 -5.94
N THR A 95 -8.28 0.43 -5.51
CA THR A 95 -7.28 -0.60 -5.82
C THR A 95 -7.22 -0.88 -7.33
N TYR A 96 -8.37 -0.97 -8.01
CA TYR A 96 -8.41 -1.10 -9.47
C TYR A 96 -7.74 0.09 -10.18
N SER A 97 -8.02 1.33 -9.73
CA SER A 97 -7.35 2.52 -10.26
C SER A 97 -5.84 2.51 -9.99
N ALA A 98 -5.42 2.12 -8.79
CA ALA A 98 -4.01 2.04 -8.41
C ALA A 98 -3.26 1.00 -9.26
N ILE A 99 -3.85 -0.17 -9.50
CA ILE A 99 -3.29 -1.20 -10.39
C ILE A 99 -3.12 -0.59 -11.79
N HIS A 100 -4.15 0.03 -12.35
CA HIS A 100 -4.08 0.63 -13.69
C HIS A 100 -3.00 1.71 -13.81
N ILE A 101 -2.83 2.55 -12.78
CA ILE A 101 -1.86 3.66 -12.79
C ILE A 101 -0.42 3.17 -12.58
N LYS A 102 -0.23 2.19 -11.69
CA LYS A 102 1.11 1.76 -11.24
C LYS A 102 1.67 0.56 -12.01
N LEU A 103 0.84 -0.19 -12.74
CA LEU A 103 1.22 -1.43 -13.40
C LEU A 103 0.82 -1.46 -14.87
N ASP A 104 1.75 -1.86 -15.72
CA ASP A 104 1.40 -2.43 -17.02
C ASP A 104 0.82 -3.84 -16.79
N MET A 105 -0.30 -4.15 -17.45
CA MET A 105 -0.90 -5.48 -17.43
C MET A 105 0.11 -6.59 -17.75
N LYS A 106 1.14 -6.31 -18.56
CA LYS A 106 2.22 -7.26 -18.87
C LYS A 106 3.00 -7.73 -17.64
N GLN A 107 3.04 -6.93 -16.57
CA GLN A 107 3.73 -7.25 -15.32
C GLN A 107 2.94 -8.25 -14.46
N LEU A 108 1.63 -8.39 -14.70
CA LEU A 108 0.80 -9.38 -14.02
C LEU A 108 0.89 -10.74 -14.72
N GLN A 109 0.95 -11.81 -13.94
CA GLN A 109 0.79 -13.17 -14.45
C GLN A 109 -0.63 -13.36 -15.01
N VAL A 110 -0.80 -14.27 -15.97
CA VAL A 110 -2.11 -14.57 -16.59
C VAL A 110 -3.18 -14.86 -15.52
N ARG A 111 -2.82 -15.67 -14.51
CA ARG A 111 -3.72 -15.97 -13.38
C ARG A 111 -4.15 -14.71 -12.61
N GLN A 112 -3.24 -13.79 -12.34
CA GLN A 112 -3.55 -12.55 -11.61
C GLN A 112 -4.45 -11.64 -12.45
N ARG A 113 -4.26 -11.57 -13.77
CA ARG A 113 -5.14 -10.80 -14.66
C ARG A 113 -6.56 -11.35 -14.65
N LEU A 114 -6.71 -12.67 -14.73
CA LEU A 114 -8.02 -13.32 -14.65
C LEU A 114 -8.68 -13.05 -13.31
N GLU A 115 -7.93 -13.14 -12.21
CA GLU A 115 -8.44 -12.87 -10.86
C GLU A 115 -8.94 -11.43 -10.70
N VAL A 116 -8.18 -10.45 -11.20
CA VAL A 116 -8.56 -9.02 -11.17
C VAL A 116 -9.84 -8.79 -11.96
N LEU A 117 -9.92 -9.35 -13.18
CA LEU A 117 -11.09 -9.21 -14.06
C LEU A 117 -12.33 -9.88 -13.48
N GLU A 118 -12.22 -11.14 -13.06
CA GLU A 118 -13.34 -11.91 -12.49
C GLU A 118 -13.86 -11.24 -11.22
N SER A 119 -12.97 -10.85 -10.30
CA SER A 119 -13.39 -10.21 -9.05
C SER A 119 -14.08 -8.87 -9.31
N GLY A 120 -13.67 -8.13 -10.34
CA GLY A 120 -14.22 -6.80 -10.65
C GLY A 120 -15.57 -6.88 -11.35
N LEU A 121 -15.72 -7.82 -12.29
CA LEU A 121 -16.99 -8.06 -12.99
C LEU A 121 -18.06 -8.68 -12.08
N MET A 122 -17.66 -9.43 -11.07
CA MET A 122 -18.54 -10.05 -10.09
C MET A 122 -18.75 -9.18 -8.83
N ASP A 123 -18.13 -8.00 -8.77
CA ASP A 123 -18.37 -7.04 -7.68
C ASP A 123 -19.80 -6.51 -7.75
N ARG A 124 -20.43 -6.32 -6.59
CA ARG A 124 -21.86 -5.95 -6.48
C ARG A 124 -22.08 -4.44 -6.38
N SER A 125 -21.02 -3.64 -6.50
CA SER A 125 -21.04 -2.18 -6.26
C SER A 125 -20.04 -1.41 -7.11
#